data_AF-A0A819KSR1-F1
#
_entry.id   AF-A0A819KSR1-F1
#
_cell.length_a   1.000
_cell.length_b   1.000
_cell.length_c   1.000
_cell.angle_alpha   90.00
_cell.angle_beta   90.00
_cell.angle_gamma   90.00
#
_symmetry.space_group_name_H-M   'P 1'
#
loop_
_entity.id
_entity.type
_entity.pdbx_description
1 polymer ?
#
loop_
_entity_poly.entity_id
_entity_poly.type
_entity_poly.pdbx_seq_one_letter_code
_entity_poly.pdbx_strand_id
1 'polypeptide(L)' 'MCSAYIHTDQNDQYLGKSGDHNCHLPVPETIELSIFKEKVKERIVKETVAIGKIYDNELASATLSEAALALASLPNEAS' A
#
# COMPACT_ATOMS: atom_id res chain seq x y z
N MET A 1 34.45 17.70 -14.71
CA MET A 1 33.73 16.41 -14.58
C MET A 1 33.75 16.03 -13.12
N CYS A 2 32.60 15.63 -12.58
CA CYS A 2 32.46 15.23 -11.18
C CYS A 2 32.36 13.71 -11.16
N SER A 3 33.24 13.00 -10.47
CA SER A 3 33.34 11.52 -10.49
C SER A 3 33.06 10.90 -9.12
N ALA A 4 31.88 10.29 -8.95
CA ALA A 4 31.44 9.71 -7.69
C ALA A 4 31.79 8.24 -7.64
N TYR A 5 32.26 7.78 -6.47
CA TYR A 5 32.53 6.38 -6.23
C TYR A 5 31.68 5.88 -5.08
N ILE A 6 30.90 4.83 -5.34
CA ILE A 6 30.09 4.12 -4.36
C ILE A 6 30.83 2.83 -4.00
N HIS A 7 30.99 2.57 -2.71
CA HIS A 7 31.63 1.37 -2.19
C HIS A 7 30.56 0.46 -1.61
N THR A 8 30.51 -0.78 -2.09
CA THR A 8 29.63 -1.84 -1.59
C THR A 8 30.45 -3.03 -1.09
N ASP A 9 29.85 -3.85 -0.22
CA ASP A 9 30.43 -5.14 0.15
C ASP A 9 30.15 -6.22 -0.91
N GLN A 10 30.52 -7.47 -0.63
CA GLN A 10 30.28 -8.61 -1.52
C GLN A 10 28.80 -9.03 -1.64
N ASN A 11 27.91 -8.44 -0.84
CA ASN A 11 26.47 -8.68 -0.83
C ASN A 11 25.69 -7.44 -1.31
N ASP A 12 26.35 -6.54 -2.04
CA ASP A 12 25.80 -5.28 -2.55
C ASP A 12 25.26 -4.34 -1.45
N GLN A 13 25.73 -4.48 -0.21
CA GLN A 13 25.39 -3.56 0.88
C GLN A 13 26.27 -2.32 0.83
N TYR A 14 25.66 -1.16 1.03
CA TYR A 14 26.36 0.13 1.00
C TYR A 14 27.34 0.27 2.17
N LEU A 15 28.62 0.56 1.85
CA LEU A 15 29.67 0.80 2.84
C LEU A 15 30.04 2.28 2.97
N GLY A 16 29.97 3.03 1.87
CA GLY A 16 30.35 4.43 1.86
C GLY A 16 30.42 5.03 0.47
N LYS A 17 30.66 6.34 0.43
CA LYS A 17 30.87 7.10 -0.80
C LYS A 17 32.15 7.93 -0.71
N SER A 18 32.82 8.13 -1.84
CA SER A 18 34.02 8.98 -1.93
C SER A 18 34.02 9.82 -3.21
N GLY A 19 34.77 10.91 -3.21
CA GLY A 19 34.80 11.94 -4.26
C GLY A 19 34.09 13.23 -3.85
N ASP A 20 34.32 14.31 -4.60
CA ASP A 20 33.79 15.66 -4.33
C ASP A 20 32.32 15.80 -4.80
N HIS A 21 31.42 15.06 -4.16
CA HIS A 21 30.00 14.95 -4.56
C HIS A 21 29.01 15.39 -3.49
N ASN A 22 29.50 15.95 -2.38
CA ASN A 22 28.68 16.35 -1.24
C ASN A 22 27.62 17.40 -1.60
N CYS A 23 27.73 18.05 -2.76
CA CYS A 23 26.82 19.12 -3.19
C CYS A 23 25.65 18.68 -4.10
N HIS A 24 25.62 17.46 -4.65
CA HIS A 24 24.56 17.09 -5.62
C HIS A 24 24.08 15.63 -5.56
N LEU A 25 24.76 14.73 -4.84
CA LEU A 25 24.24 13.39 -4.60
C LEU A 25 23.43 13.35 -3.29
N PRO A 26 22.19 12.83 -3.31
CA PRO A 26 21.42 12.62 -2.10
C PRO A 26 22.19 11.69 -1.15
N VAL A 27 22.19 12.03 0.14
CA VAL A 27 22.81 11.21 1.18
C VAL A 27 22.00 9.92 1.31
N PRO A 28 22.62 8.73 1.47
CA PRO A 28 21.89 7.46 1.55
C PRO A 28 20.66 7.48 2.47
N GLU A 29 20.74 8.11 3.63
CA GLU A 29 19.64 8.23 4.59
C GLU A 29 18.43 8.97 3.99
N THR A 30 18.67 9.94 3.10
CA THR A 30 17.59 10.64 2.38
C THR A 30 16.87 9.76 1.36
N ILE A 31 17.59 8.80 0.76
CA ILE A 31 17.03 7.82 -0.18
C ILE A 31 16.17 6.83 0.61
N GLU A 32 16.69 6.29 1.71
CA GLU A 32 15.94 5.37 2.59
C GLU A 32 14.66 6.02 3.14
N LEU A 33 14.74 7.27 3.58
CA LEU A 33 13.56 8.03 4.03
C LEU A 33 12.54 8.22 2.90
N SER A 34 12.98 8.41 1.66
CA SER A 34 12.08 8.53 0.51
C SER A 34 11.32 7.23 0.27
N ILE A 35 12.04 6.10 0.26
CA ILE A 35 11.46 4.76 0.10
C ILE A 35 10.46 4.48 1.23
N PHE A 36 10.82 4.80 2.47
CA PHE A 36 9.93 4.62 3.62
C PHE A 36 8.65 5.44 3.48
N LYS A 37 8.75 6.73 3.11
CA LYS A 37 7.59 7.60 2.90
C LYS A 37 6.66 7.08 1.81
N GLU A 38 7.21 6.53 0.73
CA GLU A 38 6.44 5.94 -0.35
C GLU A 38 5.66 4.71 0.12
N LYS A 39 6.32 3.79 0.82
CA LYS A 39 5.66 2.62 1.42
C LYS A 39 4.54 3.00 2.40
N VAL A 40 4.75 4.05 3.21
CA VAL A 40 3.71 4.55 4.13
C VAL A 40 2.52 5.11 3.35
N LYS A 41 2.74 5.88 2.28
CA LYS A 41 1.65 6.39 1.43
C LYS A 41 0.86 5.27 0.78
N GLU A 42 1.53 4.28 0.20
CA GLU A 42 0.88 3.11 -0.40
C GLU A 42 0.04 2.36 0.63
N ARG A 43 0.58 2.17 1.84
CA ARG A 43 -0.14 1.52 2.93
C ARG A 43 -1.39 2.30 3.33
N ILE A 44 -1.29 3.62 3.48
CA ILE A 44 -2.45 4.47 3.77
C ILE A 44 -3.50 4.32 2.67
N VAL A 45 -3.13 4.39 1.40
CA VAL A 45 -4.08 4.22 0.29
C VAL A 45 -4.75 2.84 0.32
N LYS A 46 -4.01 1.80 0.69
CA LYS A 46 -4.50 0.41 0.72
C LYS A 46 -5.39 0.11 1.93
N GLU A 47 -5.02 0.60 3.11
CA GLU A 47 -5.71 0.34 4.38
C GLU A 47 -6.87 1.32 4.63
N THR A 48 -6.84 2.50 4.01
CA THR A 48 -8.00 3.40 4.01
C THR A 48 -9.03 2.83 3.05
N VAL A 49 -9.88 1.94 3.55
CA VAL A 49 -11.11 1.56 2.84
C VAL A 49 -11.89 2.84 2.62
N ALA A 50 -12.05 3.25 1.37
CA ALA A 50 -12.84 4.42 1.04
C ALA A 50 -14.22 4.25 1.67
N ILE A 51 -14.68 5.25 2.43
CA ILE A 51 -15.99 5.23 3.10
C ILE A 51 -17.11 4.81 2.12
N GLY A 52 -17.01 5.19 0.84
CA GLY A 52 -17.90 4.73 -0.22
C GLY A 52 -17.97 3.19 -0.37
N LYS A 53 -16.82 2.49 -0.34
CA LYS A 53 -16.79 1.02 -0.37
C LYS A 53 -17.43 0.37 0.86
N ILE A 54 -17.37 1.02 2.02
CA ILE A 54 -18.05 0.54 3.22
C ILE A 54 -19.57 0.64 3.00
N TYR A 55 -20.06 1.81 2.55
CA TYR A 55 -21.48 1.98 2.24
C TYR A 55 -21.97 1.04 1.13
N ASP A 56 -21.18 0.82 0.08
CA ASP A 56 -21.52 -0.10 -1.01
C ASP A 56 -21.65 -1.54 -0.50
N ASN A 57 -20.73 -1.96 0.38
CA ASN A 57 -20.79 -3.29 1.01
C ASN A 57 -21.99 -3.45 1.95
N GLU A 58 -22.31 -2.43 2.76
CA GLU A 58 -23.47 -2.45 3.66
C GLU A 58 -24.79 -2.43 2.88
N LEU A 59 -24.86 -1.70 1.77
CA LEU A 59 -26.04 -1.71 0.90
C LEU A 59 -26.23 -3.07 0.25
N ALA A 60 -25.14 -3.67 -0.27
CA ALA A 60 -25.17 -5.00 -0.87
C ALA A 60 -25.58 -6.08 0.14
N SER A 61 -25.06 -6.03 1.38
CA SER A 61 -25.40 -6.97 2.44
C SER A 61 -26.87 -6.84 2.87
N ALA A 62 -27.41 -5.62 2.95
CA ALA A 62 -28.82 -5.39 3.25
C ALA A 62 -29.75 -6.00 2.19
N THR A 63 -29.46 -5.82 0.89
CA THR A 63 -30.24 -6.43 -0.20
C THR A 63 -30.21 -7.96 -0.17
N LEU A 64 -29.06 -8.56 0.18
CA LEU A 64 -28.95 -10.02 0.32
C LEU A 64 -29.76 -10.53 1.51
N SER A 65 -29.77 -9.79 2.63
CA SER A 65 -30.54 -10.14 3.82
C SER A 65 -32.05 -10.06 3.57
N GLU A 66 -32.50 -9.05 2.82
CA GLU A 66 -33.92 -8.90 2.44
C GLU A 66 -34.38 -10.01 1.49
N ALA A 67 -33.56 -10.36 0.49
CA ALA A 67 -33.83 -11.48 -0.41
C ALA A 67 -33.87 -12.83 0.34
N ALA A 68 -32.98 -13.03 1.32
CA ALA A 68 -32.97 -14.23 2.16
C ALA A 68 -34.23 -14.34 3.05
N LEU A 69 -34.67 -13.23 3.63
CA LEU A 69 -35.92 -13.17 4.41
C LEU A 69 -37.15 -13.43 3.53
N ALA A 70 -37.19 -12.87 2.32
CA ALA A 70 -38.27 -13.10 1.37
C ALA A 70 -38.36 -14.58 0.94
N LEU A 71 -37.22 -15.22 0.69
CA LEU A 71 -37.15 -16.65 0.36
C LEU A 71 -37.51 -17.57 1.54
N ALA A 72 -37.10 -17.21 2.76
CA ALA A 72 -37.44 -17.97 3.97
C ALA A 72 -38.93 -17.83 4.36
N SER A 73 -39.60 -16.78 3.91
CA SER A 73 -41.02 -16.52 4.16
C SER A 73 -41.96 -17.18 3.16
N LEU A 74 -41.44 -17.82 2.09
CA LEU A 74 -42.28 -18.59 1.17
C LEU A 74 -42.68 -19.90 1.86
N PRO A 75 -43.98 -20.21 1.97
CA PRO A 75 -44.42 -21.50 2.49
C PRO A 75 -43.90 -22.60 1.55
N ASN A 76 -43.33 -23.64 2.14
CA ASN A 76 -42.87 -24.82 1.41
C ASN A 76 -44.10 -25.60 0.92
N GLU A 77 -44.74 -25.13 -0.15
CA GLU A 77 -45.75 -25.86 -0.92
C GLU A 77 -45.04 -26.89 -1.80
N ALA A 78 -44.42 -27.88 -1.16
CA ALA A 78 -43.99 -29.12 -1.80
C ALA A 78 -45.03 -30.20 -1.45
N SER A 79 -46.02 -30.32 -2.35
CA SER A 79 -46.85 -31.53 -2.49
C SER A 79 -46.05 -32.67 -3.09
#